data_AF-A0A1Q2SLW8-F1
#
_entry.id   AF-A0A1Q2SLW8-F1
#
_cell.length_a   1.000
_cell.length_b   1.000
_cell.length_c   1.000
_cell.angle_alpha   90.00
_cell.angle_beta   90.00
_cell.angle_gamma   90.00
#
_symmetry.space_group_name_H-M   'P 1'
#
loop_
_entity.id
_entity.type
_entity.pdbx_description
1 polymer ?
#
loop_
_entity_poly.entity_id
_entity_poly.type
_entity_poly.pdbx_seq_one_letter_code
_entity_poly.pdbx_strand_id
1 'polypeptide(L)' 'MVTKRNKLDFEAALAELETLVSQMEQGGINLEESLRLYERGIKLASLCQEALSNAEQKIQILQEKQGKDQINDFPKEQ' A
#
# COMPACT_ATOMS: atom_id res chain seq x y z
N MET A 1 -8.61 6.27 13.43
CA MET A 1 -8.08 7.15 12.37
C MET A 1 -7.30 6.31 11.36
N VAL A 2 -7.78 6.13 10.12
CA VAL A 2 -6.89 5.67 9.03
C VAL A 2 -6.07 6.90 8.68
N THR A 3 -4.84 6.89 9.11
CA THR A 3 -3.97 8.06 9.13
C THR A 3 -3.69 8.50 7.71
N LYS A 4 -4.20 9.68 7.35
CA LYS A 4 -3.95 10.44 6.11
C LYS A 4 -2.47 10.39 5.63
N ARG A 5 -1.53 10.22 6.57
CA ARG A 5 -0.10 9.97 6.34
C ARG A 5 0.16 8.76 5.42
N ASN A 6 -0.43 7.59 5.67
CA ASN A 6 -0.18 6.39 4.85
C ASN A 6 -0.63 6.55 3.40
N LYS A 7 -1.68 7.35 3.16
CA LYS A 7 -2.17 7.63 1.80
C LYS A 7 -1.23 8.58 1.05
N LEU A 8 -0.72 9.59 1.75
CA LEU A 8 0.32 10.50 1.24
C LEU A 8 1.62 9.75 0.94
N ASP A 9 2.06 8.85 1.82
CA ASP A 9 3.23 7.99 1.60
C ASP A 9 3.05 7.07 0.39
N PHE A 10 1.86 6.48 0.21
CA PHE A 10 1.58 5.64 -0.96
C PHE A 10 1.59 6.43 -2.27
N GLU A 11 0.86 7.54 -2.33
CA GLU A 11 0.77 8.36 -3.55
C GLU A 11 2.14 8.95 -3.93
N ALA A 12 2.94 9.35 -2.93
CA ALA A 12 4.31 9.81 -3.16
C ALA A 12 5.23 8.69 -3.64
N ALA A 13 5.19 7.50 -3.02
CA ALA A 13 5.99 6.36 -3.44
C ALA A 13 5.64 5.88 -4.86
N LEU A 14 4.36 5.91 -5.22
CA LEU A 14 3.89 5.57 -6.56
C LEU A 14 4.38 6.58 -7.61
N ALA A 15 4.24 7.88 -7.35
CA ALA A 15 4.71 8.92 -8.26
C ALA A 15 6.24 8.87 -8.45
N GLU A 16 6.97 8.56 -7.38
CA GLU A 16 8.42 8.37 -7.46
C GLU A 16 8.77 7.16 -8.32
N LEU A 17 8.05 6.04 -8.17
CA LEU A 17 8.24 4.83 -8.98
C LEU A 17 7.97 5.09 -10.46
N GLU A 18 6.90 5.81 -10.81
CA GLU A 18 6.60 6.20 -12.20
C GLU A 18 7.71 7.06 -12.81
N THR A 19 8.23 8.01 -12.02
CA THR A 19 9.35 8.87 -12.43
C THR A 19 10.62 8.06 -12.66
N LEU A 20 10.83 7.03 -11.83
CA LEU A 20 11.95 6.11 -11.93
C LEU A 20 11.88 5.27 -13.20
N VAL A 21 10.72 4.67 -13.47
CA VAL A 21 10.47 3.88 -14.69
C VAL A 21 10.66 4.75 -15.93
N SER A 22 10.11 5.96 -15.94
CA SER A 22 10.27 6.88 -17.08
C SER A 22 11.75 7.21 -17.36
N GLN A 23 12.56 7.41 -16.32
CA GLN A 23 14.01 7.61 -16.48
C GLN A 23 14.71 6.37 -17.04
N MET A 24 14.30 5.17 -16.61
CA MET A 24 14.85 3.92 -17.13
C MET A 24 14.48 3.69 -18.60
N GLU A 25 13.28 4.09 -19.01
CA GLU A 25 12.79 3.98 -20.39
C GLU A 25 13.42 5.01 -21.35
N GLN A 26 13.75 6.21 -20.85
CA GLN A 26 14.45 7.23 -21.65
C GLN A 26 15.87 6.81 -22.04
N GLY A 27 16.48 5.88 -21.30
CA GLY A 27 17.84 5.42 -21.53
C GLY A 27 18.89 6.49 -21.21
N GLY A 28 20.12 6.32 -21.69
CA GLY A 28 21.22 7.24 -21.42
C GLY A 28 21.84 7.16 -20.02
N ILE A 29 21.35 6.24 -19.19
CA ILE A 29 21.91 5.90 -17.88
C ILE A 29 22.94 4.77 -17.98
N ASN A 30 23.99 4.87 -17.17
CA ASN A 30 25.03 3.85 -17.10
C ASN A 30 24.57 2.65 -16.24
N LEU A 31 25.36 1.58 -16.24
CA LEU A 31 25.05 0.35 -15.50
C LEU A 31 24.91 0.58 -13.98
N GLU A 32 25.78 1.40 -13.38
CA GLU A 32 25.72 1.67 -11.93
C GLU A 32 24.45 2.43 -11.56
N GLU A 33 24.08 3.44 -12.34
CA GLU A 33 22.81 4.15 -12.15
C GLU A 33 21.61 3.24 -12.38
N SER A 34 21.65 2.38 -13.40
CA SER A 34 20.57 1.42 -13.67
C SER A 34 20.34 0.47 -12.49
N LEU A 35 21.42 0.03 -11.83
CA LEU A 35 21.34 -0.79 -10.62
C LEU A 35 20.76 -0.02 -9.43
N ARG A 36 21.22 1.23 -9.20
CA ARG A 36 20.68 2.08 -8.12
C ARG A 36 19.19 2.38 -8.31
N LEU A 37 18.79 2.70 -9.54
CA LEU A 37 17.41 2.97 -9.90
C LEU A 37 16.53 1.73 -9.69
N TYR A 38 17.02 0.56 -10.10
CA TYR A 38 16.35 -0.72 -9.87
C TYR A 38 16.17 -1.03 -8.37
N GLU A 39 17.23 -0.93 -7.57
CA GLU A 39 17.16 -1.15 -6.11
C GLU A 39 16.13 -0.22 -5.45
N ARG A 40 16.09 1.04 -5.88
CA ARG A 40 15.13 2.01 -5.36
C ARG A 40 13.70 1.68 -5.82
N GLY A 41 13.51 1.26 -7.06
CA GLY A 41 12.23 0.79 -7.59
C GLY A 41 11.67 -0.39 -6.77
N ILE A 42 12.51 -1.36 -6.41
CA ILE A 42 12.11 -2.50 -5.56
C ILE A 42 11.65 -2.03 -4.17
N LYS A 43 12.37 -1.09 -3.56
CA LYS A 43 11.97 -0.52 -2.25
C LYS A 43 10.63 0.19 -2.32
N LEU A 44 10.42 1.04 -3.34
CA LEU A 44 9.17 1.75 -3.56
C LEU A 44 8.00 0.79 -3.80
N ALA A 45 8.20 -0.23 -4.64
CA ALA A 45 7.20 -1.27 -4.88
C ALA A 45 6.82 -2.02 -3.60
N SER A 46 7.81 -2.34 -2.75
CA SER A 46 7.56 -2.99 -1.46
C SER A 46 6.74 -2.10 -0.52
N LEU A 47 7.02 -0.80 -0.48
CA LEU A 47 6.25 0.17 0.33
C LEU A 47 4.80 0.26 -0.16
N CYS A 48 4.59 0.31 -1.47
CA CYS A 48 3.25 0.31 -2.06
C CYS A 48 2.47 -0.95 -1.67
N GLN A 49 3.10 -2.12 -1.76
CA GLN A 49 2.48 -3.39 -1.40
C GLN A 49 2.11 -3.45 0.09
N GLU A 50 2.98 -2.96 0.97
CA GLU A 50 2.72 -2.91 2.41
C GLU A 50 1.57 -1.95 2.75
N ALA A 51 1.49 -0.81 2.08
CA ALA A 51 0.39 0.14 2.27
C ALA A 51 -0.96 -0.46 1.83
N LEU A 52 -0.99 -1.19 0.72
CA LEU A 52 -2.19 -1.89 0.24
C LEU A 52 -2.61 -3.00 1.21
N SER A 53 -1.66 -3.84 1.65
CA SER A 53 -1.93 -4.92 2.62
C SER A 53 -2.51 -4.39 3.93
N ASN A 54 -1.95 -3.29 4.46
CA ASN A 54 -2.48 -2.62 5.64
C ASN A 54 -3.92 -2.09 5.42
N ALA A 55 -4.22 -1.57 4.24
CA ALA A 55 -5.56 -1.11 3.90
C ALA A 55 -6.55 -2.28 3.84
N GLU A 56 -6.18 -3.39 3.21
CA GLU A 56 -6.97 -4.62 3.13
C GLU A 56 -7.26 -5.20 4.51
N GLN A 57 -6.24 -5.37 5.36
CA GLN A 57 -6.43 -5.83 6.74
C GLN A 57 -7.40 -4.95 7.51
N LYS A 58 -7.31 -3.63 7.30
CA LYS A 58 -8.19 -2.69 7.99
C LYS A 58 -9.65 -2.82 7.53
N ILE A 59 -9.86 -3.02 6.24
CA ILE A 59 -11.18 -3.29 5.66
C ILE A 59 -11.73 -4.59 6.26
N GLN A 60 -10.93 -5.65 6.34
CA GLN A 60 -11.33 -6.92 6.93
C GLN A 60 -11.78 -6.76 8.40
N ILE A 61 -10.99 -6.07 9.22
CA ILE A 61 -11.32 -5.81 10.63
C ILE A 61 -12.63 -5.02 10.76
N LEU A 62 -12.87 -4.04 9.88
CA LEU A 62 -14.11 -3.27 9.87
C LEU A 62 -15.32 -4.12 9.50
N GLN A 63 -15.19 -5.01 8.51
CA GLN A 63 -16.24 -5.96 8.13
C GLN A 63 -16.53 -6.96 9.26
N GLU A 64 -15.51 -7.51 9.91
CA GLU A 64 -15.68 -8.41 11.05
C GLU A 64 -16.37 -7.73 12.25
N LYS A 65 -16.07 -6.45 12.50
CA LYS A 65 -16.76 -5.67 13.54
C LYS A 65 -18.23 -5.43 13.18
N GLN A 66 -18.53 -5.14 11.92
CA GLN A 66 -19.90 -4.94 11.46
C GLN A 66 -20.72 -6.25 11.47
N GLY A 67 -20.07 -7.40 11.25
CA GLY A 67 -20.68 -8.72 11.40
C GLY A 67 -20.95 -9.12 12.85
N LYS A 68 -20.07 -8.75 13.80
CA LYS A 68 -20.26 -9.02 15.24
C LYS A 68 -21.36 -8.18 15.88
N ASP A 69 -21.60 -6.97 15.38
CA ASP A 69 -22.67 -6.10 15.89
C ASP A 69 -24.07 -6.69 15.62
N GLN A 70 -24.22 -7.51 14.57
CA GLN A 70 -25.49 -8.16 14.22
C GLN A 70 -25.73 -9.51 14.91
N ILE A 71 -24.74 -10.09 15.63
CA ILE A 71 -24.89 -11.41 16.28
C ILE A 71 -25.36 -11.29 17.73
N ASN A 72 -25.37 -10.09 18.31
CA ASN A 72 -25.78 -9.88 19.71
C ASN A 72 -27.27 -9.55 19.92
N ASP A 73 -28.11 -9.54 18.87
CA ASP A 73 -29.52 -9.13 19.00
C ASP A 73 -30.51 -10.31 19.17
N PHE A 74 -30.05 -11.56 19.20
CA PHE A 74 -30.96 -12.68 19.53
C PHE A 74 -30.93 -12.95 21.04
N PRO A 75 -31.98 -12.59 21.81
CA PRO A 75 -32.13 -13.11 23.16
C PRO A 75 -32.22 -14.64 23.04
N LYS A 76 -31.33 -15.33 23.76
CA LYS A 76 -31.51 -16.76 24.03
C LYS A 76 -32.76 -16.89 24.90
N GLU A 77 -33.89 -17.10 24.27
CA GLU A 77 -35.13 -17.48 24.95
C GLU A 77 -34.91 -18.82 25.64
N GLN A 78 -35.40 -18.89 26.89
CA GLN A 78 -35.15 -19.93 27.88
C GLN A 78 -35.66 -21.32 27.46
#